data_AF-A0A6T9XYR9-F1
#
_entry.id   AF-A0A6T9XYR9-F1
#
_cell.length_a   1.000
_cell.length_b   1.000
_cell.length_c   1.000
_cell.angle_alpha   90.00
_cell.angle_beta   90.00
_cell.angle_gamma   90.00
#
_symmetry.space_group_name_H-M   'P 1'
#
loop_
_entity.id
_entity.type
_entity.pdbx_description
1 polymer ?
#
loop_
_entity_poly.entity_id
_entity_poly.type
_entity_poly.pdbx_seq_one_letter_code
_entity_poly.pdbx_strand_id
1 'polypeptide(L)' 'MDRFKYEVKTVGGVFKLRSTKLKELEELCGNMGNKGWELVSVNYDWLTVSYTLFFRKKVLN' A
#
# COMPACT_ATOMS: atom_id res chain seq x y z
N MET A 1 20.43 -15.61 6.15
CA MET A 1 19.83 -14.26 6.05
C MET A 1 18.60 -14.37 5.18
N ASP A 2 17.46 -13.91 5.67
CA ASP A 2 16.24 -13.83 4.86
C ASP A 2 16.38 -12.74 3.80
N ARG A 3 15.85 -12.99 2.60
CA ARG A 3 15.77 -12.01 1.50
C ARG A 3 14.35 -11.50 1.36
N PHE A 4 14.19 -10.19 1.19
CA PHE A 4 12.90 -9.55 1.01
C PHE A 4 12.91 -8.68 -0.25
N LYS A 5 11.79 -8.69 -0.98
CA LYS A 5 11.45 -7.68 -1.99
C LYS A 5 10.59 -6.61 -1.34
N TYR A 6 10.75 -5.37 -1.78
CA TYR A 6 9.98 -4.23 -1.29
C TYR A 6 9.25 -3.55 -2.45
N GLU A 7 8.03 -3.09 -2.19
CA GLU A 7 7.22 -2.36 -3.17
C GLU A 7 6.46 -1.23 -2.48
N VAL A 8 6.39 -0.08 -3.13
CA VAL A 8 5.70 1.11 -2.61
C VAL A 8 4.51 1.42 -3.51
N LYS A 9 3.35 1.68 -2.90
CA LYS A 9 2.13 2.08 -3.60
C LYS A 9 1.57 3.34 -2.97
N THR A 10 1.01 4.22 -3.79
CA THR A 10 0.36 5.45 -3.30
C THR A 10 -1.10 5.44 -3.73
N VAL A 11 -2.01 5.65 -2.77
CA VAL A 11 -3.46 5.76 -2.97
C VAL A 11 -3.89 7.16 -2.53
N GLY A 12 -4.35 7.99 -3.45
CA GLY A 12 -4.73 9.36 -3.11
C GLY A 12 -4.64 10.34 -4.27
N GLY A 13 -4.40 11.61 -3.93
CA GLY A 13 -4.38 12.73 -4.85
C GLY A 13 -5.47 13.77 -4.54
N VAL A 14 -5.17 15.03 -4.90
CA VAL A 14 -5.95 16.24 -4.58
C VAL A 14 -7.40 16.19 -5.10
N PHE A 15 -7.66 15.39 -6.14
CA PHE A 15 -8.95 15.35 -6.85
C PHE A 15 -9.83 14.13 -6.57
N LYS A 16 -9.44 13.23 -5.64
CA LYS A 16 -10.25 12.03 -5.33
C LYS A 16 -11.11 12.22 -4.08
N LEU A 17 -12.36 11.75 -4.14
CA LEU A 17 -13.27 11.70 -2.99
C LEU A 17 -12.74 10.75 -1.91
N ARG A 18 -12.94 11.10 -0.63
CA ARG A 18 -12.45 10.33 0.52
C ARG A 18 -13.00 8.89 0.56
N SER A 19 -14.27 8.69 0.20
CA SER A 19 -14.90 7.36 0.14
C SER A 19 -14.28 6.47 -0.93
N THR A 20 -13.99 7.02 -2.11
CA THR A 20 -13.27 6.32 -3.19
C THR A 20 -11.87 5.92 -2.76
N LYS A 21 -11.16 6.80 -2.01
CA LYS A 21 -9.82 6.52 -1.48
C LYS A 21 -9.81 5.33 -0.51
N LEU A 22 -10.80 5.24 0.38
CA LEU A 22 -10.90 4.11 1.33
C LEU A 22 -11.12 2.79 0.59
N LYS A 23 -12.02 2.77 -0.40
CA LYS A 23 -12.28 1.58 -1.20
C LYS A 23 -11.05 1.16 -2.02
N GLU A 24 -10.36 2.11 -2.65
CA GLU A 24 -9.10 1.84 -3.36
C GLU A 24 -8.01 1.29 -2.43
N LEU A 25 -7.94 1.78 -1.19
CA LEU A 25 -6.99 1.31 -0.19
C LEU A 25 -7.28 -0.15 0.22
N GLU A 26 -8.55 -0.47 0.50
CA GLU A 26 -9.00 -1.82 0.84
C GLU A 26 -8.73 -2.81 -0.31
N GLU A 27 -9.10 -2.45 -1.54
CA GLU A 27 -8.86 -3.27 -2.73
C GLU A 27 -7.36 -3.50 -2.97
N LEU A 28 -6.53 -2.46 -2.82
CA LEU A 28 -5.09 -2.57 -3.03
C LEU A 28 -4.43 -3.44 -1.95
N CYS A 29 -4.77 -3.24 -0.68
CA CYS A 29 -4.27 -4.07 0.42
C CYS A 29 -4.69 -5.54 0.26
N GLY A 30 -5.95 -5.79 -0.08
CA GLY A 30 -6.45 -7.15 -0.34
C GLY A 30 -5.72 -7.83 -1.50
N ASN A 31 -5.52 -7.12 -2.62
CA ASN A 31 -4.81 -7.66 -3.77
C ASN A 31 -3.33 -7.94 -3.47
N MET A 32 -2.66 -7.04 -2.73
CA MET A 32 -1.28 -7.23 -2.29
C MET A 32 -1.15 -8.42 -1.34
N GLY A 33 -2.05 -8.54 -0.36
CA GLY A 33 -2.13 -9.69 0.55
C GLY A 33 -2.31 -11.01 -0.19
N ASN A 34 -3.24 -11.07 -1.16
CA ASN A 34 -3.45 -12.25 -2.00
C ASN A 34 -2.21 -12.65 -2.82
N LYS A 35 -1.35 -11.68 -3.17
CA LYS A 35 -0.08 -11.90 -3.86
C LYS A 35 1.07 -12.27 -2.91
N GLY A 36 0.80 -12.42 -1.61
CA GLY A 36 1.78 -12.74 -0.58
C GLY A 36 2.68 -11.57 -0.20
N TRP A 37 2.21 -10.34 -0.40
CA TRP A 37 2.87 -9.14 0.12
C TRP A 37 2.32 -8.79 1.49
N GLU A 38 3.20 -8.46 2.41
CA GLU A 38 2.91 -7.99 3.75
C GLU A 38 3.01 -6.47 3.78
N LEU A 39 2.03 -5.80 4.39
CA LEU A 39 2.10 -4.37 4.64
C LEU A 39 3.02 -4.11 5.83
N VAL A 40 4.04 -3.28 5.63
CA VAL A 40 5.07 -2.96 6.64
C VAL A 40 4.81 -1.62 7.30
N SER A 41 4.42 -0.64 6.49
CA SER A 41 4.21 0.73 6.97
C SER A 41 3.22 1.47 6.09
N VAL A 42 2.57 2.46 6.68
CA VAL A 42 1.67 3.38 5.99
C VAL A 42 2.07 4.79 6.40
N ASN A 43 2.27 5.65 5.42
CA ASN A 43 2.45 7.08 5.63
C ASN A 43 1.23 7.83 5.07
N TYR A 44 0.65 8.71 5.87
CA TYR A 44 -0.46 9.56 5.45
C TYR A 44 0.04 10.99 5.26
N ASP A 45 -0.09 11.47 4.03
CA ASP A 45 0.11 12.86 3.68
C ASP A 45 -1.23 13.59 3.74
N TRP A 46 -1.36 14.48 4.73
CA TRP A 46 -2.56 15.28 4.94
C TRP A 46 -2.73 16.40 3.90
N LEU A 47 -1.64 16.90 3.31
CA LEU A 47 -1.67 18.01 2.35
C LEU A 47 -2.29 17.55 1.03
N THR A 48 -1.90 16.36 0.57
CA THR A 48 -2.42 15.78 -0.68
C THR A 48 -3.55 14.77 -0.43
N VAL A 49 -3.87 14.50 0.85
CA VAL A 49 -4.81 13.47 1.31
C VAL A 49 -4.48 12.14 0.61
N SER A 50 -3.22 11.71 0.76
CA SER A 50 -2.66 10.52 0.09
C SER A 50 -2.07 9.56 1.10
N TYR A 51 -2.26 8.27 0.86
CA TYR A 51 -1.69 7.18 1.63
C TYR A 51 -0.56 6.54 0.83
N THR A 52 0.65 6.54 1.36
CA THR A 52 1.79 5.79 0.82
C THR A 52 1.96 4.51 1.64
N LEU A 53 1.83 3.38 0.98
CA LEU A 53 1.83 2.03 1.54
C LEU A 53 3.15 1.34 1.17
N PHE A 54 3.84 0.82 2.18
CA PHE A 54 5.09 0.09 2.02
C PHE A 54 4.83 -1.40 2.21
N PHE A 55 5.09 -2.19 1.19
CA PHE A 55 4.92 -3.63 1.21
C PHE A 55 6.27 -4.33 1.17
N ARG A 56 6.34 -5.49 1.82
CA ARG A 56 7.45 -6.44 1.68
C ARG A 56 6.94 -7.81 1.27
N LYS A 57 7.75 -8.58 0.58
CA LYS A 57 7.48 -9.99 0.28
C LYS A 57 8.73 -10.80 0.52
N LYS A 58 8.62 -11.88 1.30
CA LYS A 58 9.73 -12.80 1.53
C LYS A 58 10.06 -13.53 0.23
N VAL A 59 11.34 -13.55 -0.14
CA VAL A 59 11.85 -14.34 -1.26
C VAL A 59 12.35 -15.65 -0.68
N LEU A 60 11.58 -16.72 -0.90
CA LEU A 60 12.07 -18.08 -0.68
C LEU A 60 13.09 -18.37 -1.79
N ASN A 61 14.30 -18.65 -1.36
CA ASN A 61 15.44 -18.97 -2.21
C ASN A 61 15.45 -20.47 -2.46
#